data_AF-A0A3D0STB0-F1
#
_entry.id   AF-A0A3D0STB0-F1
#
_cell.length_a   1.000
_cell.length_b   1.000
_cell.length_c   1.000
_cell.angle_alpha   90.00
_cell.angle_beta   90.00
_cell.angle_gamma   90.00
#
_symmetry.space_group_name_H-M   'P 1'
#
loop_
_entity.id
_entity.type
_entity.pdbx_description
1 polymer ?
#
loop_
_entity_poly.entity_id
_entity_poly.type
_entity_poly.pdbx_seq_one_letter_code
_entity_poly.pdbx_strand_id
1 'polypeptide(L)'
;LQDRTVKTGFVKPALIRQFGCGGYVGRAGGRAFDARRALGYPPYDELKFEVPLRTDSDVNGRVWLRICEVEQSLALIEQILQKLPSGPVGVALNALGRPCEGMALIEGFRGDILVWLRLNSDGTVARCHPRDPSWFQW
;
A
#
# COMPACT_ATOMS: atom_id res chain seq x y z
N LEU A 1 -10.10 0.86 27.15
CA LEU A 1 -9.99 0.92 25.67
C LEU A 1 -10.42 -0.40 25.05
N GLN A 2 -9.81 -1.51 25.46
CA GLN A 2 -10.41 -2.83 25.71
C GLN A 2 -11.82 -3.05 25.13
N ASP A 3 -12.79 -2.68 25.98
CA ASP A 3 -14.23 -2.88 25.83
C ASP A 3 -14.87 -2.20 24.61
N ARG A 4 -14.15 -1.29 23.95
CA ARG A 4 -14.65 -0.55 22.77
C ARG A 4 -14.12 -1.13 21.46
N THR A 5 -13.01 -1.87 21.49
CA THR A 5 -12.28 -2.27 20.28
C THR A 5 -12.25 -3.78 20.06
N VAL A 6 -12.20 -4.57 21.14
CA VAL A 6 -12.17 -6.03 21.06
C VAL A 6 -13.54 -6.55 20.61
N LYS A 7 -13.54 -7.48 19.64
CA LYS A 7 -14.73 -8.06 18.95
C LYS A 7 -15.59 -7.07 18.15
N THR A 8 -15.41 -5.75 18.31
CA THR A 8 -16.09 -4.73 17.50
C THR A 8 -15.56 -4.71 16.07
N GLY A 9 -16.44 -4.51 15.08
CA GLY A 9 -16.03 -4.36 13.67
C GLY A 9 -15.35 -5.61 13.11
N PHE A 10 -15.64 -6.79 13.68
CA PHE A 10 -15.11 -8.07 13.22
C PHE A 10 -15.56 -8.35 11.78
N VAL A 11 -14.59 -8.67 10.91
CA VAL A 11 -14.87 -9.12 9.54
C VAL A 11 -14.43 -10.56 9.39
N LYS A 12 -15.30 -11.43 8.86
CA LYS A 12 -14.93 -12.83 8.64
C LYS A 12 -13.75 -12.92 7.64
N PRO A 13 -12.67 -13.68 7.92
CA PRO A 13 -11.55 -13.83 6.99
C PRO A 13 -11.94 -14.32 5.59
N ALA A 14 -13.04 -15.09 5.48
CA ALA A 14 -13.59 -15.50 4.19
C ALA A 14 -14.04 -14.29 3.34
N LEU A 15 -14.67 -13.29 3.96
CA LEU A 15 -15.10 -12.07 3.27
C LEU A 15 -13.90 -11.21 2.88
N ILE A 16 -12.87 -11.12 3.73
CA ILE A 16 -11.61 -10.43 3.41
C ILE A 16 -10.97 -11.01 2.14
N ARG A 17 -10.97 -12.34 2.01
CA ARG A 17 -10.46 -13.01 0.80
C ARG A 17 -11.37 -12.78 -0.40
N GLN A 18 -12.69 -12.94 -0.22
CA GLN A 18 -13.68 -12.78 -1.28
C GLN A 18 -13.67 -11.37 -1.89
N PHE A 19 -13.62 -10.34 -1.05
CA PHE A 19 -13.62 -8.94 -1.48
C PHE A 19 -12.21 -8.37 -1.67
N GLY A 20 -11.16 -9.17 -1.45
CA GLY A 20 -9.78 -8.73 -1.69
C GLY A 20 -9.30 -7.58 -0.81
N CYS A 21 -9.85 -7.40 0.40
CA CYS A 21 -9.47 -6.30 1.29
C CYS A 21 -7.94 -6.28 1.51
N GLY A 22 -7.28 -5.18 1.13
CA GLY A 22 -5.85 -4.94 1.35
C GLY A 22 -5.55 -4.23 2.66
N GLY A 23 -4.29 -3.79 2.80
CA GLY A 23 -3.86 -2.95 3.92
C GLY A 23 -4.10 -3.56 5.30
N TYR A 24 -4.27 -2.68 6.29
CA TYR A 24 -4.49 -3.05 7.68
C TYR A 24 -5.78 -3.86 7.92
N VAL A 25 -6.81 -3.73 7.07
CA VAL A 25 -8.03 -4.55 7.17
C VAL A 25 -7.75 -5.97 6.75
N GLY A 26 -7.14 -6.16 5.57
CA GLY A 26 -6.76 -7.47 5.07
C GLY A 26 -5.77 -8.18 5.99
N ARG A 27 -4.71 -7.48 6.39
CA ARG A 27 -3.66 -8.04 7.23
C ARG A 27 -4.12 -8.32 8.67
N ALA A 28 -5.12 -7.61 9.19
CA ALA A 28 -5.68 -7.91 10.51
C ALA A 28 -6.54 -9.19 10.54
N GLY A 29 -7.03 -9.64 9.38
CA GLY A 29 -7.76 -10.89 9.21
C GLY A 29 -6.98 -11.98 8.46
N GLY A 30 -5.65 -11.90 8.46
CA GLY A 30 -4.76 -12.97 7.99
C GLY A 30 -4.44 -12.96 6.50
N ARG A 31 -4.84 -11.95 5.72
CA ARG A 31 -4.43 -11.83 4.31
C ARG A 31 -3.04 -11.18 4.22
N ALA A 32 -2.02 -11.99 3.95
CA ALA A 32 -0.63 -11.55 3.82
C ALA A 32 -0.35 -10.90 2.45
N PHE A 33 -0.84 -9.67 2.28
CA PHE A 33 -0.57 -8.86 1.10
C PHE A 33 -0.09 -7.45 1.50
N ASP A 34 0.96 -7.00 0.84
CA ASP A 34 1.51 -5.64 0.94
C ASP A 34 2.27 -5.35 -0.37
N ALA A 35 1.89 -4.29 -1.10
CA ALA A 35 2.46 -4.03 -2.42
C ALA A 35 3.97 -3.74 -2.37
N ARG A 36 4.50 -3.23 -1.24
CA ARG A 36 5.93 -2.97 -1.05
C ARG A 36 6.76 -4.25 -1.06
N ARG A 37 6.16 -5.37 -0.64
CA ARG A 37 6.82 -6.70 -0.64
C ARG A 37 6.42 -7.53 -1.87
N ALA A 38 5.14 -7.52 -2.24
CA ALA A 38 4.62 -8.35 -3.33
C ALA A 38 5.11 -7.89 -4.72
N LEU A 39 5.25 -6.58 -4.92
CA LEU A 39 5.78 -6.01 -6.15
C LEU A 39 7.25 -5.57 -6.01
N GLY A 40 7.68 -5.24 -4.80
CA GLY A 40 9.07 -4.85 -4.54
C GLY A 40 9.51 -3.64 -5.36
N TYR A 41 8.65 -2.64 -5.57
CA TYR A 41 9.05 -1.46 -6.34
C TYR A 41 10.06 -0.60 -5.55
N PRO A 42 10.96 0.13 -6.23
CA PRO A 42 11.94 0.97 -5.56
C PRO A 42 11.31 2.00 -4.61
N PRO A 43 11.89 2.23 -3.41
CA PRO A 43 13.13 1.64 -2.89
C PRO A 43 12.91 0.33 -2.08
N TYR A 44 11.69 -0.23 -2.07
CA TYR A 44 11.34 -1.34 -1.16
C TYR A 44 11.92 -2.70 -1.55
N ASP A 45 12.43 -2.84 -2.78
CA ASP A 45 13.25 -3.96 -3.24
C ASP A 45 14.54 -4.13 -2.41
N GLU A 46 15.13 -3.03 -1.94
CA GLU A 46 16.43 -3.04 -1.25
C GLU A 46 16.33 -2.89 0.28
N LEU A 47 15.12 -2.73 0.81
CA LEU A 47 14.87 -2.46 2.23
C LEU A 47 14.39 -3.71 2.97
N LYS A 48 14.85 -3.85 4.21
CA LYS A 48 14.49 -4.96 5.10
C LYS A 48 13.41 -4.50 6.08
N PHE A 49 12.29 -5.18 6.10
CA PHE A 49 11.17 -4.88 7.01
C PHE A 49 10.25 -6.09 7.13
N GLU A 50 9.50 -6.16 8.21
CA GLU A 50 8.44 -7.16 8.35
C GLU A 50 7.10 -6.56 7.94
N VAL A 51 6.19 -7.42 7.45
CA VAL A 51 4.80 -7.03 7.16
C VAL A 51 3.93 -7.61 8.28
N PRO A 52 3.50 -6.80 9.27
CA PRO A 52 2.75 -7.31 10.41
C PRO A 52 1.45 -7.97 9.97
N LEU A 53 1.18 -9.17 10.49
CA LEU A 53 -0.03 -9.94 10.22
C LEU A 53 -0.71 -10.29 11.55
N ARG A 54 -2.04 -10.24 11.56
CA ARG A 54 -2.86 -10.69 12.70
C ARG A 54 -4.07 -11.45 12.19
N THR A 55 -4.76 -12.15 13.10
CA THR A 55 -5.97 -12.93 12.78
C THR A 55 -7.18 -12.55 13.61
N ASP A 56 -7.08 -11.52 14.46
CA ASP A 56 -8.18 -11.09 15.34
C ASP A 56 -9.35 -10.51 14.53
N SER A 57 -9.05 -9.87 13.38
CA SER A 57 -9.99 -9.30 12.42
C SER A 57 -10.98 -8.23 12.93
N ASP A 58 -10.85 -7.86 14.20
CA ASP A 58 -11.62 -6.81 14.86
C ASP A 58 -10.88 -5.45 14.85
N VAL A 59 -11.50 -4.43 15.44
CA VAL A 59 -10.91 -3.09 15.56
C VAL A 59 -9.62 -3.13 16.38
N ASN A 60 -9.55 -3.95 17.43
CA ASN A 60 -8.35 -4.07 18.25
C ASN A 60 -7.15 -4.62 17.45
N GLY A 61 -7.35 -5.68 16.66
CA GLY A 61 -6.33 -6.24 15.77
C GLY A 61 -5.84 -5.21 14.76
N ARG A 62 -6.75 -4.42 14.18
CA ARG A 62 -6.40 -3.33 13.27
C ARG A 62 -5.54 -2.26 13.95
N VAL A 63 -5.87 -1.85 15.17
CA VAL A 63 -5.09 -0.86 15.95
C VAL A 63 -3.68 -1.38 16.23
N TRP A 64 -3.55 -2.61 16.75
CA TRP A 64 -2.23 -3.20 17.03
C TRP A 64 -1.38 -3.35 15.77
N LEU A 65 -2.01 -3.72 14.65
CA LEU A 65 -1.32 -3.80 13.37
C LEU A 65 -0.73 -2.45 12.96
N ARG A 66 -1.49 -1.35 13.12
CA ARG A 66 -0.98 0.00 12.87
C ARG A 66 0.21 0.38 13.75
N ILE A 67 0.17 0.00 15.04
CA ILE A 67 1.27 0.26 15.96
C ILE A 67 2.55 -0.44 15.45
N CYS A 68 2.45 -1.72 15.07
CA CYS A 68 3.58 -2.44 14.49
C CYS A 68 4.04 -1.82 13.14
N GLU A 69 3.12 -1.33 12.30
CA GLU A 69 3.48 -0.63 11.06
C GLU A 69 4.26 0.66 11.31
N VAL A 70 3.97 1.39 12.40
CA VAL A 70 4.74 2.58 12.79
C VAL A 70 6.17 2.20 13.14
N GLU A 71 6.37 1.13 13.92
CA GLU A 71 7.71 0.63 14.26
C GLU A 71 8.50 0.24 13.00
N GLN A 72 7.87 -0.46 12.06
CA GLN A 72 8.50 -0.80 10.77
C GLN A 72 8.78 0.45 9.92
N SER A 73 7.91 1.46 9.97
CA SER A 73 8.12 2.71 9.24
C SER A 73 9.32 3.49 9.79
N LEU A 74 9.50 3.52 11.11
CA LEU A 74 10.68 4.12 11.75
C LEU A 74 11.97 3.40 11.34
N ALA A 75 11.99 2.06 11.37
CA ALA A 75 13.13 1.26 10.93
C ALA A 75 13.46 1.45 9.44
N LEU A 76 12.44 1.66 8.59
CA LEU A 76 12.63 1.98 7.18
C LEU A 76 13.22 3.37 6.98
N ILE A 77 12.76 4.37 7.74
CA ILE A 77 13.32 5.73 7.70
C ILE A 77 14.81 5.70 8.04
N GLU A 78 15.22 4.96 9.08
CA GLU A 78 16.63 4.81 9.44
C GLU A 78 17.46 4.19 8.32
N GLN A 79 16.97 3.12 7.69
CA GLN A 79 17.66 2.48 6.55
C GLN A 79 17.78 3.40 5.33
N ILE A 80 16.72 4.16 5.02
CA ILE A 80 16.71 5.09 3.89
C ILE A 80 17.71 6.22 4.14
N LEU A 81 17.77 6.77 5.36
CA LEU A 81 18.72 7.82 5.72
C LEU A 81 20.19 7.33 5.62
N GLN A 82 20.46 6.08 6.01
CA GLN A 82 21.80 5.49 5.91
C GLN A 82 22.26 5.27 4.46
N LYS A 83 21.32 5.03 3.54
CA LYS A 83 21.58 4.74 2.13
C LYS A 83 21.30 5.93 1.20
N LEU A 84 21.04 7.12 1.74
CA LEU A 84 20.56 8.25 0.96
C LEU A 84 21.58 8.66 -0.11
N PRO A 85 21.29 8.47 -1.41
CA PRO A 85 22.22 8.83 -2.46
C PRO A 85 22.29 10.35 -2.60
N SER A 86 23.46 10.86 -2.98
CA SER A 86 23.61 12.23 -3.46
C SER A 86 23.26 12.30 -4.95
N GLY A 87 22.82 13.46 -5.44
CA GLY A 87 22.55 13.67 -6.87
C GLY A 87 21.28 14.49 -7.13
N PRO A 88 20.85 14.58 -8.41
CA PRO A 88 19.62 15.26 -8.77
C PRO A 88 18.39 14.51 -8.23
N VAL A 89 17.41 15.26 -7.74
CA VAL A 89 16.14 14.73 -7.19
C VAL A 89 14.97 14.81 -8.18
N GLY A 90 15.26 15.14 -9.45
CA GLY A 90 14.26 15.33 -10.49
C GLY A 90 14.78 14.90 -11.85
N VAL A 91 13.88 14.39 -12.67
CA VAL A 91 14.13 14.00 -14.06
C VAL A 91 13.05 14.62 -14.93
N ALA A 92 13.43 15.09 -16.13
CA ALA A 92 12.46 15.57 -17.11
C ALA A 92 11.64 14.39 -17.65
N LEU A 93 10.31 14.54 -17.66
CA LEU A 93 9.42 13.58 -18.30
C LEU A 93 9.25 13.96 -19.76
N ASN A 94 9.74 13.11 -20.67
CA ASN A 94 9.61 13.34 -22.10
C ASN A 94 8.39 12.62 -22.65
N ALA A 95 7.57 13.33 -23.42
CA ALA A 95 6.49 12.70 -24.18
C ALA A 95 7.10 11.69 -25.16
N LEU A 96 6.49 10.50 -25.25
CA LEU A 96 6.98 9.44 -26.13
C LEU A 96 6.70 9.70 -27.62
N GLY A 97 6.05 10.82 -27.96
CA GLY A 97 5.62 11.15 -29.32
C GLY A 97 4.51 10.24 -29.86
N ARG A 98 3.98 9.34 -29.03
CA ARG A 98 2.88 8.42 -29.34
C ARG A 98 1.99 8.24 -28.11
N PRO A 99 0.69 7.93 -28.29
CA PRO A 99 -0.15 7.56 -27.16
C PRO A 99 0.44 6.36 -26.42
N CYS A 100 0.38 6.39 -25.09
CA CYS A 100 0.85 5.30 -24.24
C CYS A 100 -0.04 5.15 -23.02
N GLU A 101 0.06 4.00 -22.36
CA GLU A 101 -0.65 3.72 -21.13
C GLU A 101 0.24 2.93 -20.17
N GLY A 102 -0.03 3.06 -18.88
CA GLY A 102 0.72 2.41 -17.82
C GLY A 102 -0.13 2.27 -16.58
N MET A 103 0.29 1.37 -15.70
CA MET A 103 -0.38 1.11 -14.44
C MET A 103 0.66 0.88 -13.35
N ALA A 104 0.39 1.43 -12.16
CA ALA A 104 1.20 1.22 -10.98
C ALA A 104 0.31 0.87 -9.78
N LEU A 105 0.83 0.02 -8.90
CA LEU A 105 0.22 -0.31 -7.62
C LEU A 105 1.24 0.01 -6.52
N ILE A 106 0.82 0.80 -5.55
CA ILE A 106 1.64 1.16 -4.38
C ILE A 106 0.89 0.81 -3.08
N GLU A 107 1.60 0.60 -1.98
CA GLU A 107 0.99 0.45 -0.66
C GLU A 107 0.87 1.83 0.00
N GLY A 108 -0.35 2.36 0.10
CA GLY A 108 -0.66 3.49 0.95
C GLY A 108 -0.98 3.06 2.38
N PHE A 109 -1.08 4.01 3.30
CA PHE A 109 -1.39 3.68 4.70
C PHE A 109 -2.75 2.97 4.85
N ARG A 110 -3.71 3.09 3.93
CA ARG A 110 -5.00 2.37 4.01
C ARG A 110 -5.00 1.01 3.28
N GLY A 111 -3.94 0.69 2.56
CA GLY A 111 -3.83 -0.47 1.68
C GLY A 111 -3.34 -0.08 0.30
N ASP A 112 -3.48 -0.99 -0.65
CA ASP A 112 -2.97 -0.84 -2.00
C ASP A 112 -3.78 0.18 -2.83
N ILE A 113 -3.08 1.09 -3.51
CA ILE A 113 -3.63 2.09 -4.42
C ILE A 113 -3.17 1.73 -5.82
N LEU A 114 -4.11 1.54 -6.73
CA LEU A 114 -3.85 1.31 -8.14
C LEU A 114 -4.12 2.60 -8.90
N VAL A 115 -3.22 2.98 -9.80
CA VAL A 115 -3.48 4.04 -10.78
C VAL A 115 -3.16 3.49 -12.15
N TRP A 116 -4.15 3.52 -13.04
CA TRP A 116 -3.95 3.37 -14.47
C TRP A 116 -4.06 4.73 -15.15
N LEU A 117 -3.16 5.00 -16.08
CA LEU A 117 -3.08 6.28 -16.80
C LEU A 117 -2.87 6.01 -18.29
N ARG A 118 -3.57 6.77 -19.13
CA ARG A 118 -3.33 6.86 -20.57
C ARG A 118 -2.97 8.29 -20.94
N LEU A 119 -1.89 8.44 -21.68
CA LEU A 119 -1.40 9.71 -22.20
C LEU A 119 -1.61 9.79 -23.72
N ASN A 120 -1.89 11.00 -24.20
CA ASN A 120 -1.83 11.33 -25.62
C ASN A 120 -0.37 11.44 -26.10
N SER A 121 -0.15 11.57 -27.42
CA SER A 121 1.19 11.73 -28.00
C SER A 121 1.93 13.00 -27.54
N ASP A 122 1.20 14.02 -27.12
CA ASP A 122 1.72 15.27 -26.57
C ASP A 122 1.98 15.22 -25.05
N GLY A 123 1.77 14.05 -24.42
CA GLY A 123 1.96 13.84 -22.98
C GLY A 123 0.79 14.29 -22.10
N THR A 124 -0.29 14.83 -22.67
CA THR A 124 -1.49 15.18 -21.90
C THR A 124 -2.24 13.94 -21.41
N VAL A 125 -2.87 14.01 -20.24
CA VAL A 125 -3.66 12.90 -19.68
C VAL A 125 -4.94 12.73 -20.49
N ALA A 126 -5.04 11.62 -21.22
CA ALA A 126 -6.24 11.24 -21.96
C ALA A 126 -7.28 10.55 -21.06
N ARG A 127 -6.82 9.69 -20.16
CA ARG A 127 -7.64 8.98 -19.17
C ARG A 127 -6.84 8.70 -17.92
N CYS A 128 -7.49 8.73 -16.76
CA CYS A 128 -6.93 8.31 -15.48
C CYS A 128 -7.98 7.49 -14.72
N HIS A 129 -7.58 6.34 -14.19
CA HIS A 129 -8.40 5.53 -13.30
C HIS A 129 -7.64 5.28 -11.99
N PRO A 130 -7.89 6.09 -10.95
CA PRO A 130 -7.42 5.82 -9.61
C PRO A 130 -8.39 4.88 -8.89
N ARG A 131 -7.86 3.84 -8.23
CA ARG A 131 -8.59 2.93 -7.36
C ARG A 131 -7.92 2.89 -6.01
N ASP A 132 -8.55 3.55 -5.05
CA ASP A 132 -8.05 3.62 -3.69
C ASP A 132 -8.51 2.39 -2.86
N PRO A 133 -7.87 2.12 -1.71
CA PRO A 133 -8.14 0.92 -0.91
C PRO A 133 -9.58 0.85 -0.39
N SER A 134 -10.26 2.00 -0.29
CA SER A 134 -11.62 2.10 0.23
C SER A 134 -12.64 1.31 -0.61
N TRP A 135 -12.37 1.10 -1.90
CA TRP A 135 -13.23 0.32 -2.81
C TRP A 135 -13.46 -1.12 -2.33
N PHE A 136 -12.53 -1.67 -1.54
CA PHE A 136 -12.64 -3.02 -0.97
C PHE A 136 -13.04 -3.01 0.51
N GLN A 137 -13.27 -1.83 1.09
CA GLN A 137 -13.48 -1.64 2.53
C GLN A 137 -14.86 -1.05 2.86
N TRP A 138 -15.58 -0.49 1.89
CA TRP A 138 -16.94 0.06 2.04
C TRP A 138 -17.96 -0.70 1.20
#